data_AF-A0A7S4NB25-F1
#
_entry.id   AF-A0A7S4NB25-F1
#
_cell.length_a   1.000
_cell.length_b   1.000
_cell.length_c   1.000
_cell.angle_alpha   90.00
_cell.angle_beta   90.00
_cell.angle_gamma   90.00
#
_symmetry.space_group_name_H-M   'P 1'
#
loop_
_entity.id
_entity.type
_entity.pdbx_description
1 polymer ?
#
loop_
_entity_poly.entity_id
_entity_poly.type
_entity_poly.pdbx_seq_one_letter_code
_entity_poly.pdbx_strand_id
1 'polypeptide(L)'
;SGGGRKSTVKEVIEELSLAEIVIDARALLVMAITAWLDQVYSEKVTGQKDMNRCTGNARKEQTSEENAMKPVILETPSNEWFLSIKAELRKHGYLVMDRADVPPNHHRKEENGLLPLEIPVLVYERTCADTVHTVHSMIDAGIVRSESVCALLSDPDGLGELKRHADSLGGAGLICSSQIYDQAYEYVRKRATEGACSSDIQTELD
;
A
#
# COMPACT_ATOMS: atom_id res chain seq x y z
N SER A 1 24.52 -10.39 30.42
CA SER A 1 23.12 -10.02 30.15
C SER A 1 23.04 -8.54 29.83
N GLY A 2 23.08 -8.17 28.55
CA GLY A 2 22.90 -6.78 28.11
C GLY A 2 21.44 -6.52 27.81
N GLY A 3 20.67 -6.06 28.79
CA GLY A 3 19.29 -5.61 28.61
C GLY A 3 19.28 -4.21 28.00
N GLY A 4 19.58 -4.10 26.70
CA GLY A 4 19.41 -2.85 25.98
C GLY A 4 17.92 -2.50 25.88
N ARG A 5 17.56 -1.28 26.27
CA ARG A 5 16.21 -0.74 26.05
C ARG A 5 16.02 -0.60 24.54
N LYS A 6 14.92 -1.14 23.99
CA LYS A 6 14.53 -0.86 22.60
C LYS A 6 13.98 0.55 22.58
N SER A 7 14.64 1.45 21.86
CA SER A 7 14.14 2.80 21.57
C SER A 7 13.91 2.94 20.06
N THR A 8 12.93 3.75 19.69
CA THR A 8 12.72 4.11 18.28
C THR A 8 13.72 5.17 17.84
N VAL A 9 13.95 5.32 16.53
CA VAL A 9 14.82 6.39 16.01
C VAL A 9 14.27 7.77 16.38
N LYS A 10 12.94 7.96 16.37
CA LYS A 10 12.28 9.20 16.81
C LYS A 10 12.60 9.50 18.28
N GLU A 11 12.43 8.52 19.17
CA GLU A 11 12.74 8.67 20.60
C GLU A 11 14.21 9.07 20.84
N VAL A 12 15.15 8.49 20.09
CA VAL A 12 16.58 8.84 20.21
C VAL A 12 16.86 10.25 19.69
N ILE A 13 16.24 10.65 18.57
CA ILE A 13 16.39 12.00 18.03
C ILE A 13 15.82 13.04 19.01
N GLU A 14 14.67 12.76 19.62
CA GLU A 14 14.04 13.60 20.62
C GLU A 14 14.88 13.70 21.90
N GLU A 15 15.34 12.56 22.44
CA GLU A 15 16.17 12.49 23.65
C GLU A 15 17.49 13.26 23.49
N LEU A 16 18.09 13.19 22.30
CA LEU A 16 19.36 13.84 21.99
C LEU A 16 19.19 15.23 21.35
N SER A 17 17.96 15.69 21.12
CA SER A 17 17.63 16.95 20.44
C SER A 17 18.39 17.13 19.12
N LEU A 18 18.49 16.07 18.31
CA LEU A 18 19.27 16.07 17.06
C LEU A 18 18.55 16.76 15.90
N ALA A 19 17.23 16.89 15.99
CA ALA A 19 16.41 17.59 15.02
C ALA A 19 15.21 18.24 15.71
N GLU A 20 14.75 19.37 15.18
CA GLU A 20 13.53 20.04 15.65
C GLU A 20 12.26 19.45 15.06
N ILE A 21 12.37 18.84 13.88
CA ILE A 21 11.26 18.25 13.13
C ILE A 21 11.72 16.87 12.63
N VAL A 22 10.89 15.85 12.87
CA VAL A 22 11.12 14.46 12.48
C VAL A 22 9.97 14.02 11.58
N ILE A 23 10.31 13.59 10.36
CA ILE A 23 9.36 13.07 9.39
C ILE A 23 9.40 11.53 9.45
N ASP A 24 8.28 10.91 9.80
CA ASP A 24 8.13 9.45 9.70
C ASP A 24 7.80 9.05 8.25
N ALA A 25 8.85 8.80 7.47
CA ALA A 25 8.75 8.35 6.08
C ALA A 25 7.89 7.07 5.94
N ARG A 26 7.95 6.17 6.91
CA ARG A 26 7.19 4.91 6.86
C ARG A 26 5.70 5.16 7.06
N ALA A 27 5.34 6.01 8.01
CA ALA A 27 3.95 6.40 8.23
C ALA A 27 3.34 7.01 6.96
N LEU A 28 4.06 7.92 6.30
CA LEU A 28 3.60 8.55 5.05
C LEU A 28 3.38 7.53 3.93
N LEU A 29 4.29 6.57 3.76
CA LEU A 29 4.13 5.51 2.77
C LEU A 29 2.92 4.62 3.08
N VAL A 30 2.75 4.22 4.33
CA VAL A 30 1.60 3.40 4.77
C VAL A 30 0.30 4.16 4.53
N MET A 31 0.23 5.45 4.87
CA MET A 31 -0.93 6.30 4.61
C MET A 31 -1.31 6.30 3.13
N ALA A 32 -0.34 6.51 2.24
CA ALA A 32 -0.59 6.49 0.80
C ALA A 32 -1.12 5.12 0.32
N ILE A 33 -0.55 4.02 0.81
CA ILE A 33 -1.01 2.67 0.49
C ILE A 33 -2.45 2.46 0.99
N THR A 34 -2.75 2.85 2.24
CA THR A 34 -4.11 2.68 2.80
C THR A 34 -5.14 3.53 2.07
N ALA A 35 -4.78 4.76 1.66
CA ALA A 35 -5.67 5.63 0.90
C ALA A 35 -6.03 5.01 -0.46
N TRP A 36 -5.04 4.47 -1.18
CA TRP A 36 -5.28 3.76 -2.44
C TRP A 36 -6.14 2.51 -2.22
N LEU A 37 -5.83 1.70 -1.21
CA LEU A 37 -6.61 0.49 -0.90
C LEU A 37 -8.07 0.83 -0.59
N ASP A 38 -8.32 1.85 0.23
CA ASP A 38 -9.68 2.28 0.57
C ASP A 38 -10.45 2.78 -0.64
N GLN A 39 -9.79 3.49 -1.56
CA GLN A 39 -10.38 3.87 -2.84
C GLN A 39 -10.82 2.63 -3.62
N VAL A 40 -9.92 1.67 -3.85
CA VAL A 40 -10.22 0.43 -4.59
C VAL A 40 -11.37 -0.37 -3.95
N TYR A 41 -11.40 -0.42 -2.62
CA TYR A 41 -12.49 -1.08 -1.89
C TYR A 41 -13.83 -0.35 -1.99
N SER A 42 -13.82 0.99 -1.99
CA SER A 42 -15.03 1.79 -2.13
C SER A 42 -15.69 1.65 -3.51
N GLU A 43 -14.88 1.54 -4.57
CA GLU A 43 -15.34 1.38 -5.95
C GLU A 43 -16.00 0.00 -6.17
N LYS A 44 -15.51 -1.06 -5.50
CA LYS A 44 -16.16 -2.39 -5.56
C LYS A 44 -17.55 -2.39 -4.92
N VAL A 45 -17.72 -1.70 -3.79
CA VAL A 45 -19.01 -1.63 -3.08
C VAL A 45 -20.06 -0.89 -3.91
N THR A 46 -19.66 0.12 -4.69
CA THR A 46 -20.57 0.88 -5.54
C THR A 46 -20.94 0.12 -6.82
N GLY A 47 -20.01 -0.60 -7.44
CA GLY A 47 -20.28 -1.44 -8.62
C GLY A 47 -21.12 -2.70 -8.36
N GLN A 48 -21.18 -3.18 -7.11
CA GLN A 48 -21.89 -4.42 -6.75
C GLN A 48 -23.35 -4.20 -6.30
N LYS A 49 -23.78 -2.94 -6.12
CA LYS A 49 -25.15 -2.58 -5.69
C LYS A 49 -26.25 -2.92 -6.70
N ASP A 50 -25.90 -3.18 -7.96
CA ASP A 50 -26.90 -3.47 -9.00
C ASP A 50 -27.23 -4.97 -9.17
N MET A 51 -26.52 -5.89 -8.48
CA MET A 51 -26.65 -7.32 -8.81
C MET A 51 -26.88 -8.31 -7.66
N ASN A 52 -27.00 -7.86 -6.41
CA ASN A 52 -27.27 -8.77 -5.28
C ASN A 52 -28.57 -8.44 -4.52
N ARG A 53 -29.69 -8.82 -5.12
CA ARG A 53 -30.91 -9.23 -4.40
C ARG A 53 -30.96 -10.77 -4.45
N CYS A 54 -31.10 -11.39 -3.28
CA CYS A 54 -31.24 -12.84 -3.04
C CYS A 54 -29.92 -13.63 -2.92
N THR A 55 -29.47 -13.87 -1.69
CA THR A 55 -29.59 -15.17 -1.01
C THR A 55 -28.97 -15.06 0.37
N GLY A 56 -29.80 -15.22 1.41
CA GLY A 56 -29.31 -15.53 2.75
C GLY A 56 -29.03 -17.02 2.86
N ASN A 57 -27.96 -17.38 3.55
CA ASN A 57 -28.00 -18.43 4.57
C ASN A 57 -26.73 -18.41 5.42
N ALA A 58 -26.96 -18.50 6.73
CA ALA A 58 -25.97 -18.49 7.78
C ALA A 58 -25.33 -19.87 7.97
N ARG A 59 -24.01 -19.92 8.21
CA ARG A 59 -23.41 -20.98 9.02
C ARG A 59 -22.10 -20.55 9.71
N LYS A 60 -22.18 -20.57 11.04
CA LYS A 60 -21.22 -20.55 12.16
C LYS A 60 -19.71 -20.69 11.88
N GLU A 61 -18.90 -19.72 12.32
CA GLU A 61 -18.20 -19.59 13.64
C GLU A 61 -16.87 -20.35 13.72
N GLN A 62 -15.78 -19.68 13.32
CA GLN A 62 -14.52 -19.55 14.06
C GLN A 62 -13.52 -18.68 13.27
N THR A 63 -13.31 -17.44 13.77
CA THR A 63 -12.18 -16.48 13.63
C THR A 63 -12.74 -15.05 13.52
N SER A 64 -13.21 -14.49 14.65
CA SER A 64 -13.97 -13.22 14.68
C SER A 64 -13.19 -11.95 14.33
N GLU A 65 -11.86 -11.98 14.22
CA GLU A 65 -11.07 -10.79 13.88
C GLU A 65 -10.47 -10.86 12.47
N GLU A 66 -9.95 -12.00 12.02
CA GLU A 66 -9.38 -12.12 10.67
C GLU A 66 -10.44 -12.16 9.56
N ASN A 67 -11.67 -12.61 9.86
CA ASN A 67 -12.78 -12.54 8.89
C ASN A 67 -13.28 -11.10 8.62
N ALA A 68 -12.90 -10.12 9.45
CA ALA A 68 -13.27 -8.72 9.24
C ALA A 68 -12.20 -7.94 8.45
N MET A 69 -11.01 -8.51 8.23
CA MET A 69 -9.91 -7.83 7.57
C MET A 69 -10.05 -7.87 6.04
N LYS A 70 -9.65 -6.78 5.39
CA LYS A 70 -9.68 -6.65 3.93
C LYS A 70 -8.43 -7.32 3.33
N PRO A 71 -8.56 -8.33 2.45
CA PRO A 71 -7.40 -9.02 1.88
C PRO A 71 -6.57 -8.12 0.96
N VAL A 72 -5.26 -8.25 0.94
CA VAL A 72 -4.39 -7.57 -0.03
C VAL A 72 -3.21 -8.48 -0.36
N ILE A 73 -2.83 -8.54 -1.63
CA ILE A 73 -1.65 -9.28 -2.06
C ILE A 73 -0.47 -8.32 -2.11
N LEU A 74 0.67 -8.75 -1.57
CA LEU A 74 1.92 -8.00 -1.67
C LEU A 74 2.94 -8.86 -2.41
N GLU A 75 3.18 -8.53 -3.67
CA GLU A 75 4.20 -9.15 -4.50
C GLU A 75 5.53 -8.42 -4.28
N THR A 76 6.49 -9.11 -3.67
CA THR A 76 7.83 -8.56 -3.44
C THR A 76 8.87 -9.65 -3.21
N PRO A 77 10.10 -9.50 -3.72
CA PRO A 77 11.19 -10.43 -3.44
C PRO A 77 11.83 -10.18 -2.06
N SER A 78 11.44 -9.11 -1.34
CA SER A 78 12.04 -8.72 -0.06
C SER A 78 11.20 -9.20 1.12
N ASN A 79 11.59 -10.31 1.75
CA ASN A 79 10.89 -10.87 2.91
C ASN A 79 10.86 -9.89 4.10
N GLU A 80 11.95 -9.15 4.33
CA GLU A 80 12.00 -8.14 5.40
C GLU A 80 10.95 -7.04 5.17
N TRP A 81 10.88 -6.54 3.95
CA TRP A 81 9.93 -5.51 3.59
C TRP A 81 8.48 -6.04 3.58
N PHE A 82 8.25 -7.26 3.11
CA PHE A 82 6.96 -7.94 3.20
C PHE A 82 6.46 -8.01 4.65
N LEU A 83 7.27 -8.53 5.58
CA LEU A 83 6.90 -8.64 6.99
C LEU A 83 6.66 -7.26 7.63
N SER A 84 7.48 -6.27 7.26
CA SER A 84 7.36 -4.89 7.73
C SER A 84 6.04 -4.24 7.30
N ILE A 85 5.69 -4.31 6.02
CA ILE A 85 4.44 -3.75 5.48
C ILE A 85 3.23 -4.54 5.99
N LYS A 86 3.33 -5.87 6.05
CA LYS A 86 2.29 -6.74 6.63
C LYS A 86 1.94 -6.35 8.06
N ALA A 87 2.94 -6.09 8.89
CA ALA A 87 2.73 -5.67 10.27
C ALA A 87 2.04 -4.31 10.37
N GLU A 88 2.38 -3.34 9.51
CA GLU A 88 1.72 -2.03 9.50
C GLU A 88 0.29 -2.10 8.99
N LEU A 89 0.08 -2.66 7.79
CA LEU A 89 -1.26 -2.73 7.20
C LEU A 89 -2.25 -3.54 8.05
N ARG A 90 -1.78 -4.52 8.84
CA ARG A 90 -2.62 -5.22 9.82
C ARG A 90 -3.21 -4.29 10.87
N LYS A 91 -2.49 -3.25 11.29
CA LYS A 91 -3.01 -2.21 12.23
C LYS A 91 -4.15 -1.41 11.62
N HIS A 92 -4.20 -1.32 10.29
CA HIS A 92 -5.24 -0.63 9.52
C HIS A 92 -6.34 -1.57 9.01
N GLY A 93 -6.41 -2.82 9.51
CA GLY A 93 -7.49 -3.74 9.18
C GLY A 93 -7.33 -4.47 7.84
N TYR A 94 -6.12 -4.53 7.28
CA TYR A 94 -5.83 -5.31 6.07
C TYR A 94 -5.12 -6.63 6.40
N LEU A 95 -5.47 -7.67 5.64
CA LEU A 95 -4.81 -8.98 5.68
C LEU A 95 -3.85 -9.10 4.50
N VAL A 96 -2.56 -8.86 4.75
CA VAL A 96 -1.52 -8.98 3.71
C VAL A 96 -1.10 -10.43 3.51
N MET A 97 -1.21 -10.89 2.27
CA MET A 97 -0.92 -12.26 1.83
C MET A 97 0.14 -12.26 0.74
N ASP A 98 0.94 -13.33 0.71
CA ASP A 98 1.71 -13.67 -0.48
C ASP A 98 0.74 -14.21 -1.55
N ARG A 99 1.09 -14.07 -2.83
CA ARG A 99 0.30 -14.64 -3.93
C ARG A 99 0.15 -16.16 -3.79
N ALA A 100 1.16 -16.86 -3.28
CA ALA A 100 1.11 -18.30 -3.05
C ALA A 100 0.10 -18.71 -1.97
N ASP A 101 -0.26 -17.78 -1.07
CA ASP A 101 -1.19 -18.02 0.04
C ASP A 101 -2.64 -17.71 -0.34
N VAL A 102 -2.91 -17.22 -1.55
CA VAL A 102 -4.25 -16.82 -1.99
C VAL A 102 -5.15 -18.06 -2.07
N PRO A 103 -6.27 -18.10 -1.33
CA PRO A 103 -7.17 -19.23 -1.38
C PRO A 103 -7.70 -19.50 -2.80
N PRO A 104 -7.86 -20.76 -3.22
CA PRO A 104 -8.39 -21.12 -4.54
C PRO A 104 -9.74 -20.46 -4.87
N ASN A 105 -10.53 -20.13 -3.85
CA ASN A 105 -11.84 -19.51 -3.99
C ASN A 105 -11.79 -18.08 -4.56
N HIS A 106 -10.63 -17.40 -4.48
CA HIS A 106 -10.42 -16.09 -5.09
C HIS A 106 -9.96 -16.19 -6.56
N HIS A 107 -9.60 -17.39 -7.02
CA HIS A 107 -9.39 -17.69 -8.43
C HIS A 107 -10.71 -18.18 -9.01
N ARG A 108 -11.60 -17.25 -9.39
CA ARG A 108 -12.85 -17.63 -10.03
C ARG A 108 -12.52 -18.24 -11.40
N LYS A 109 -12.86 -19.51 -11.59
CA LYS A 109 -12.76 -20.16 -12.91
C LYS A 109 -14.03 -19.84 -13.68
N GLU A 110 -13.90 -19.22 -14.84
CA GLU A 110 -14.94 -19.26 -15.86
C GLU A 110 -14.71 -20.46 -16.79
N GLU A 111 -15.75 -20.88 -17.52
CA GLU A 111 -15.69 -22.01 -18.46
C GLU A 111 -14.59 -21.86 -19.54
N ASN A 112 -14.03 -20.66 -19.73
CA ASN A 112 -13.04 -20.34 -20.78
C ASN A 112 -11.70 -19.76 -20.28
N GLY A 113 -11.42 -19.70 -18.98
CA GLY A 113 -10.15 -19.16 -18.49
C GLY A 113 -10.08 -18.84 -16.99
N LEU A 114 -8.91 -18.38 -16.55
CA LEU A 114 -8.71 -17.80 -15.21
C LEU A 114 -9.24 -16.36 -15.23
N LEU A 115 -10.20 -16.03 -14.35
CA LEU A 115 -10.60 -14.64 -14.16
C LEU A 115 -9.50 -13.86 -13.43
N PRO A 116 -9.41 -12.54 -13.68
CA PRO A 116 -8.52 -11.67 -12.92
C PRO A 116 -8.81 -11.71 -11.43
N LEU A 117 -7.77 -11.55 -10.62
CA LEU A 117 -7.88 -11.45 -9.17
C LEU A 117 -8.75 -10.25 -8.78
N GLU A 118 -9.76 -10.51 -7.95
CA GLU A 118 -10.58 -9.46 -7.35
C GLU A 118 -9.90 -8.82 -6.13
N ILE A 119 -8.78 -9.38 -5.64
CA ILE A 119 -8.06 -8.83 -4.48
C ILE A 119 -7.08 -7.74 -4.98
N PRO A 120 -6.98 -6.56 -4.32
CA PRO A 120 -5.98 -5.57 -4.68
C PRO A 120 -4.56 -6.11 -4.53
N VAL A 121 -3.69 -5.78 -5.48
CA VAL A 121 -2.31 -6.24 -5.54
C VAL A 121 -1.36 -5.05 -5.45
N LEU A 122 -0.46 -5.09 -4.48
CA LEU A 122 0.66 -4.18 -4.34
C LEU A 122 1.91 -4.87 -4.90
N VAL A 123 2.65 -4.21 -5.78
CA VAL A 123 3.88 -4.75 -6.38
C VAL A 123 5.06 -3.87 -5.98
N TYR A 124 6.10 -4.46 -5.41
CA TYR A 124 7.35 -3.78 -5.08
C TYR A 124 8.54 -4.68 -5.41
N GLU A 125 9.30 -4.29 -6.42
CA GLU A 125 10.55 -4.94 -6.82
C GLU A 125 11.77 -4.16 -6.39
N ARG A 126 12.96 -4.75 -6.61
CA ARG A 126 14.24 -4.10 -6.29
C ARG A 126 14.48 -2.82 -7.10
N THR A 127 13.96 -2.77 -8.32
CA THR A 127 14.08 -1.61 -9.20
C THR A 127 12.71 -1.13 -9.65
N CYS A 128 12.62 0.15 -10.00
CA CYS A 128 11.38 0.70 -10.56
C CYS A 128 11.02 0.01 -11.88
N ALA A 129 12.00 -0.22 -12.76
CA ALA A 129 11.80 -0.90 -14.04
C ALA A 129 11.22 -2.32 -13.85
N ASP A 130 11.74 -3.09 -12.90
CA ASP A 130 11.22 -4.44 -12.60
C ASP A 130 9.79 -4.36 -12.06
N THR A 131 9.50 -3.40 -11.17
CA THR A 131 8.16 -3.20 -10.61
C THR A 131 7.14 -2.94 -11.73
N VAL A 132 7.49 -2.04 -12.64
CA VAL A 132 6.67 -1.67 -13.80
C VAL A 132 6.45 -2.86 -14.72
N HIS A 133 7.53 -3.58 -15.03
CA HIS A 133 7.48 -4.76 -15.87
C HIS A 133 6.59 -5.85 -15.28
N THR A 134 6.70 -6.10 -13.96
CA THR A 134 5.84 -7.07 -13.25
C THR A 134 4.38 -6.65 -13.32
N VAL A 135 4.05 -5.38 -13.07
CA VAL A 135 2.68 -4.87 -13.17
C VAL A 135 2.12 -5.04 -14.58
N HIS A 136 2.87 -4.66 -15.63
CA HIS A 136 2.46 -4.87 -17.02
C HIS A 136 2.22 -6.34 -17.32
N SER A 137 3.16 -7.20 -16.94
CA SER A 137 3.06 -8.64 -17.19
C SER A 137 1.83 -9.25 -16.49
N MET A 138 1.46 -8.76 -15.31
CA MET A 138 0.27 -9.22 -14.59
C MET A 138 -1.03 -8.76 -15.26
N ILE A 139 -1.07 -7.53 -15.79
CA ILE A 139 -2.22 -6.99 -16.53
C ILE A 139 -2.37 -7.72 -17.87
N ASP A 140 -1.29 -7.82 -18.65
CA ASP A 140 -1.29 -8.42 -19.99
C ASP A 140 -1.64 -9.91 -19.95
N ALA A 141 -1.21 -10.62 -18.90
CA ALA A 141 -1.58 -12.02 -18.68
C ALA A 141 -3.00 -12.21 -18.14
N GLY A 142 -3.76 -11.12 -17.89
CA GLY A 142 -5.10 -11.17 -17.33
C GLY A 142 -5.15 -11.67 -15.87
N ILE A 143 -4.02 -11.63 -15.16
CA ILE A 143 -3.92 -12.08 -13.77
C ILE A 143 -4.60 -11.08 -12.83
N VAL A 144 -4.49 -9.79 -13.13
CA VAL A 144 -5.09 -8.69 -12.37
C VAL A 144 -5.74 -7.70 -13.32
N ARG A 145 -6.77 -7.00 -12.86
CA ARG A 145 -7.27 -5.81 -13.55
C ARG A 145 -6.36 -4.63 -13.24
N SER A 146 -6.22 -3.72 -14.20
CA SER A 146 -5.44 -2.50 -14.05
C SER A 146 -5.80 -1.73 -12.77
N GLU A 147 -7.09 -1.54 -12.49
CA GLU A 147 -7.56 -0.76 -11.33
C GLU A 147 -7.33 -1.47 -9.99
N SER A 148 -7.08 -2.79 -10.03
CA SER A 148 -6.82 -3.61 -8.85
C SER A 148 -5.33 -3.73 -8.52
N VAL A 149 -4.41 -3.14 -9.29
CA VAL A 149 -2.96 -3.25 -9.07
C VAL A 149 -2.32 -1.89 -8.83
N CYS A 150 -1.35 -1.84 -7.91
CA CYS A 150 -0.57 -0.64 -7.63
C CYS A 150 0.93 -0.93 -7.61
N ALA A 151 1.68 -0.14 -8.38
CA ALA A 151 3.13 -0.15 -8.36
C ALA A 151 3.66 0.72 -7.21
N LEU A 152 4.56 0.17 -6.41
CA LEU A 152 5.26 0.87 -5.34
C LEU A 152 6.69 1.15 -5.80
N LEU A 153 7.05 2.43 -5.87
CA LEU A 153 8.29 2.89 -6.49
C LEU A 153 9.14 3.63 -5.48
N SER A 154 10.45 3.42 -5.54
CA SER A 154 11.41 4.05 -4.65
C SER A 154 12.00 5.36 -5.19
N ASP A 155 11.97 5.56 -6.51
CA ASP A 155 12.72 6.62 -7.21
C ASP A 155 11.82 7.43 -8.16
N PRO A 156 12.00 8.77 -8.26
CA PRO A 156 11.24 9.61 -9.20
C PRO A 156 11.48 9.28 -10.69
N ASP A 157 12.63 8.74 -11.08
CA ASP A 157 12.93 8.38 -12.47
C ASP A 157 11.97 7.28 -12.95
N GLY A 158 11.66 6.34 -12.04
CA GLY A 158 10.64 5.32 -12.26
C GLY A 158 9.27 5.91 -12.53
N LEU A 159 8.91 7.01 -11.86
CA LEU A 159 7.64 7.71 -12.08
C LEU A 159 7.60 8.42 -13.44
N GLY A 160 8.72 8.97 -13.90
CA GLY A 160 8.81 9.64 -15.20
C GLY A 160 8.67 8.68 -16.38
N GLU A 161 9.24 7.48 -16.29
CA GLU A 161 9.01 6.40 -17.25
C GLU A 161 7.57 5.90 -17.18
N LEU A 162 7.06 5.66 -15.97
CA LEU A 162 5.69 5.22 -15.76
C LEU A 162 4.63 6.20 -16.23
N LYS A 163 4.81 7.50 -16.04
CA LYS A 163 3.87 8.51 -16.55
C LYS A 163 3.84 8.51 -18.08
N ARG A 164 4.98 8.24 -18.73
CA ARG A 164 5.04 8.05 -20.19
C ARG A 164 4.36 6.75 -20.63
N HIS A 165 4.31 5.76 -19.75
CA HIS A 165 3.60 4.50 -19.92
C HIS A 165 2.24 4.44 -19.21
N ALA A 166 1.74 5.56 -18.64
CA ALA A 166 0.55 5.54 -17.79
C ALA A 166 -0.71 5.26 -18.62
N ASP A 167 -0.71 5.71 -19.87
CA ASP A 167 -1.72 5.35 -20.86
C ASP A 167 -1.76 3.83 -21.09
N SER A 168 -0.60 3.14 -20.99
CA SER A 168 -0.52 1.69 -21.14
C SER A 168 -0.83 0.89 -19.87
N LEU A 169 -0.88 1.54 -18.70
CA LEU A 169 -1.25 0.88 -17.45
C LEU A 169 -2.75 0.86 -17.19
N GLY A 170 -3.55 1.58 -17.98
CA GLY A 170 -5.01 1.44 -18.00
C GLY A 170 -5.69 1.71 -16.65
N GLY A 171 -5.10 2.56 -15.79
CA GLY A 171 -5.68 2.89 -14.48
C GLY A 171 -5.02 2.22 -13.27
N ALA A 172 -3.86 1.59 -13.42
CA ALA A 172 -3.09 1.10 -12.28
C ALA A 172 -2.70 2.21 -11.29
N GLY A 173 -2.74 1.88 -10.00
CA GLY A 173 -2.26 2.74 -8.93
C GLY A 173 -0.75 2.94 -9.01
N LEU A 174 -0.28 4.13 -8.67
CA LEU A 174 1.14 4.45 -8.61
C LEU A 174 1.43 5.20 -7.31
N ILE A 175 2.27 4.62 -6.47
CA ILE A 175 2.75 5.23 -5.23
C ILE A 175 4.26 5.32 -5.30
N CYS A 176 4.78 6.54 -5.27
CA CYS A 176 6.22 6.81 -5.35
C CYS A 176 6.70 7.39 -4.02
N SER A 177 7.53 6.63 -3.30
CA SER A 177 7.96 7.02 -1.97
C SER A 177 8.81 8.30 -1.99
N SER A 178 9.69 8.45 -2.96
CA SER A 178 10.48 9.68 -3.13
C SER A 178 9.59 10.91 -3.31
N GLN A 179 8.55 10.84 -4.14
CA GLN A 179 7.60 11.93 -4.32
C GLN A 179 6.87 12.27 -3.01
N ILE A 180 6.45 11.27 -2.25
CA ILE A 180 5.79 11.46 -0.95
C ILE A 180 6.74 12.18 0.02
N TYR A 181 8.01 11.76 0.06
CA TYR A 181 9.01 12.35 0.93
C TYR A 181 9.32 13.79 0.51
N ASP A 182 9.51 14.03 -0.78
CA ASP A 182 9.76 15.36 -1.33
C ASP A 182 8.61 16.32 -1.00
N GLN A 183 7.36 15.87 -1.11
CA GLN A 183 6.19 16.66 -0.74
C GLN A 183 6.17 17.00 0.76
N ALA A 184 6.52 16.04 1.62
CA ALA A 184 6.63 16.29 3.06
C ALA A 184 7.74 17.31 3.37
N TYR A 185 8.90 17.20 2.72
CA TYR A 185 9.98 18.17 2.88
C TYR A 185 9.62 19.56 2.33
N GLU A 186 8.94 19.64 1.20
CA GLU A 186 8.41 20.90 0.66
C GLU A 186 7.41 21.55 1.60
N TYR A 187 6.50 20.75 2.18
CA TYR A 187 5.54 21.23 3.16
C TYR A 187 6.24 21.84 4.37
N VAL A 188 7.17 21.11 4.98
CA VAL A 188 7.93 21.60 6.15
C VAL A 188 8.68 22.90 5.82
N ARG A 189 9.38 22.94 4.67
CA ARG A 189 10.11 24.15 4.24
C ARG A 189 9.18 25.34 4.04
N LYS A 190 8.01 25.12 3.44
CA LYS A 190 7.03 26.18 3.23
C LYS A 190 6.51 26.72 4.56
N ARG A 191 6.10 25.85 5.49
CA ARG A 191 5.60 26.26 6.82
C ARG A 191 6.66 27.01 7.62
N ALA A 192 7.91 26.54 7.58
CA ALA A 192 9.03 27.24 8.22
C ALA A 192 9.26 28.63 7.61
N THR A 193 9.14 28.77 6.29
CA THR A 193 9.28 30.06 5.58
C THR A 193 8.14 31.02 5.93
N GLU A 194 6.94 30.51 6.20
CA GLU A 194 5.78 31.27 6.68
C GLU A 194 5.90 31.70 8.16
N GLY A 195 6.96 31.27 8.86
CA GLY A 195 7.20 31.62 10.26
C GLY A 195 6.47 30.73 11.27
N ALA A 196 5.94 29.58 10.86
CA ALA A 196 5.40 28.59 11.80
C ALA A 196 6.51 28.06 12.71
N CYS A 197 6.20 27.81 13.97
CA CYS A 197 7.18 27.23 14.90
C CYS A 197 7.29 25.71 14.72
N SER A 198 8.46 25.15 15.02
CA SER A 198 8.76 23.73 14.76
C SER A 198 7.79 22.77 15.47
N SER A 199 7.26 23.14 16.65
CA SER A 199 6.27 22.32 17.38
C SER A 199 4.91 22.28 16.68
N ASP A 200 4.49 23.38 16.05
CA ASP A 200 3.23 23.41 15.29
C ASP A 200 3.38 22.52 14.05
N ILE A 201 4.51 22.63 13.35
CA ILE A 201 4.81 21.80 12.18
C ILE A 201 4.87 20.31 12.55
N GLN A 202 5.51 19.95 13.67
CA GLN A 202 5.55 18.56 14.13
C GLN A 202 4.15 18.03 14.46
N THR A 203 3.31 18.86 15.09
CA THR A 203 1.91 18.49 15.42
C THR A 203 1.06 18.30 14.16
N GLU A 204 1.35 19.04 13.09
CA GLU A 204 0.69 18.88 11.79
C GLU A 204 1.13 17.61 11.03
N LEU A 205 2.34 17.11 11.30
CA LEU A 205 2.92 15.92 10.67
C LEU A 205 2.57 14.60 11.39
N ASP A 206 2.40 14.65 12.70
CA ASP A 206 2.06 13.50 13.56
C ASP A 206 0.59 13.09 13.44
#